data_AF-A0A9P9JVN9-F1
#
_entry.id   AF-A0A9P9JVN9-F1
#
_cell.length_a   1.000
_cell.length_b   1.000
_cell.length_c   1.000
_cell.angle_alpha   90.00
_cell.angle_beta   90.00
_cell.angle_gamma   90.00
#
_symmetry.space_group_name_H-M   'P 1'
#
loop_
_entity.id
_entity.type
_entity.pdbx_description
1 polymer ?
#
loop_
_entity_poly.entity_id
_entity_poly.type
_entity_poly.pdbx_seq_one_letter_code
_entity_poly.pdbx_strand_id
1 'polypeptide(L)'
;MTSTPIQLETKTPTPSVSISSNDCQVHGQSETPHLDKLLQNRPKAELQGLTDAIDSLTRGDQCAKCAVQAAATIIISFLQELYTAKKTGKISKEDKKALKSEVKGLVKGIKGDVKIRKKEIKGQ
;
A
#
# COMPACT_ATOMS: atom_id res chain seq x y z
N MET A 1 16.81 -27.82 -61.00
CA MET A 1 15.69 -26.93 -60.67
C MET A 1 15.59 -26.85 -59.16
N THR A 2 15.98 -25.70 -58.64
CA THR A 2 16.03 -25.30 -57.23
C THR A 2 14.62 -25.05 -56.69
N SER A 3 14.31 -25.56 -55.50
CA SER A 3 13.20 -25.05 -54.68
C SER A 3 13.44 -25.45 -53.22
N THR A 4 13.94 -24.49 -52.45
CA THR A 4 13.96 -24.46 -50.99
C THR A 4 12.67 -23.78 -50.51
N PRO A 5 12.02 -24.26 -49.43
CA PRO A 5 11.17 -23.39 -48.61
C PRO A 5 11.75 -23.34 -47.18
N ILE A 6 12.35 -22.21 -46.80
CA ILE A 6 11.75 -21.15 -45.96
C ILE A 6 11.59 -21.60 -44.50
N GLN A 7 12.59 -21.22 -43.71
CA GLN A 7 12.52 -21.03 -42.26
C GLN A 7 11.39 -20.05 -41.93
N LEU A 8 10.43 -20.47 -41.11
CA LEU A 8 9.49 -19.60 -40.44
C LEU A 8 9.85 -19.56 -38.96
N GLU A 9 10.81 -18.67 -38.62
CA GLU A 9 11.03 -18.23 -37.25
C GLU A 9 9.74 -17.60 -36.74
N THR A 10 8.99 -18.36 -35.93
CA THR A 10 7.83 -17.83 -35.23
C THR A 10 8.36 -17.01 -34.06
N LYS A 11 8.52 -15.73 -34.36
CA LYS A 11 8.77 -14.64 -33.43
C LYS A 11 7.78 -14.73 -32.26
N THR A 12 8.32 -14.85 -31.07
CA THR A 12 7.67 -14.75 -29.76
C THR A 12 6.58 -13.68 -29.73
N PRO A 13 5.42 -13.93 -29.14
CA PRO A 13 4.85 -12.99 -28.20
C PRO A 13 5.46 -13.34 -26.86
N THR A 14 6.52 -12.62 -26.51
CA THR A 14 6.87 -12.40 -25.11
C THR A 14 5.54 -12.11 -24.42
N PRO A 15 5.14 -12.78 -23.33
CA PRO A 15 4.18 -12.17 -22.45
C PRO A 15 4.92 -10.93 -21.95
N SER A 16 4.67 -9.81 -22.63
CA SER A 16 4.80 -8.48 -22.09
C SER A 16 3.86 -8.51 -20.89
N VAL A 17 4.36 -9.05 -19.79
CA VAL A 17 3.93 -8.67 -18.45
C VAL A 17 4.38 -7.23 -18.38
N SER A 18 3.58 -6.36 -19.00
CA SER A 18 3.47 -4.97 -18.65
C SER A 18 3.28 -5.02 -17.15
N ILE A 19 4.36 -4.73 -16.42
CA ILE A 19 4.34 -4.52 -14.99
C ILE A 19 3.34 -3.39 -14.84
N SER A 20 2.08 -3.75 -14.57
CA SER A 20 0.99 -2.78 -14.58
C SER A 20 1.27 -1.86 -13.40
N SER A 21 1.68 -0.65 -13.75
CA SER A 21 1.76 0.53 -12.90
C SER A 21 0.67 0.47 -11.84
N ASN A 22 1.05 0.66 -10.56
CA ASN A 22 0.24 1.00 -9.37
C ASN A 22 -1.26 1.31 -9.60
N ASP A 23 -2.03 0.36 -10.14
CA ASP A 23 -3.45 0.48 -10.39
C ASP A 23 -4.15 -0.25 -9.25
N CYS A 24 -4.86 0.53 -8.44
CA CYS A 24 -5.79 0.04 -7.45
C CYS A 24 -6.99 -0.59 -8.17
N GLN A 25 -7.32 -1.85 -7.87
CA GLN A 25 -8.52 -2.50 -8.43
C GLN A 25 -9.83 -1.75 -8.15
N VAL A 26 -9.85 -0.88 -7.13
CA VAL A 26 -11.02 -0.09 -6.74
C VAL A 26 -11.06 1.27 -7.43
N HIS A 27 -9.90 1.91 -7.64
CA HIS A 27 -9.82 3.31 -8.08
C HIS A 27 -9.14 3.49 -9.44
N GLY A 28 -8.72 2.42 -10.11
CA GLY A 28 -7.80 2.51 -11.25
C GLY A 28 -6.48 3.10 -10.78
N GLN A 29 -6.04 4.22 -11.35
CA GLN A 29 -4.74 4.79 -11.01
C GLN A 29 -4.69 5.19 -9.53
N SER A 30 -3.68 4.69 -8.81
CA SER A 30 -3.51 5.03 -7.39
C SER A 30 -3.38 6.53 -7.18
N GLU A 31 -4.19 7.07 -6.27
CA GLU A 31 -4.08 8.46 -5.79
C GLU A 31 -2.84 8.66 -4.90
N THR A 32 -2.19 7.58 -4.47
CA THR A 32 -1.00 7.59 -3.62
C THR A 32 0.10 6.65 -4.13
N PRO A 33 0.62 6.87 -5.34
CA PRO A 33 1.53 5.93 -6.00
C PRO A 33 2.89 5.77 -5.28
N HIS A 34 3.34 6.77 -4.52
CA HIS A 34 4.60 6.68 -3.78
C HIS A 34 4.42 5.85 -2.50
N LEU A 35 3.29 6.02 -1.81
CA LEU A 35 2.93 5.15 -0.67
C LEU A 35 2.80 3.69 -1.09
N ASP A 36 2.15 3.42 -2.22
CA ASP A 36 1.94 2.05 -2.70
C ASP A 36 3.25 1.34 -3.01
N LYS A 37 4.17 2.03 -3.70
CA LYS A 37 5.51 1.50 -3.96
C LYS A 37 6.28 1.21 -2.68
N LEU A 38 6.12 2.03 -1.65
CA LEU A 38 6.74 1.80 -0.34
C LEU A 38 6.10 0.60 0.39
N LEU A 39 4.78 0.46 0.33
CA LEU A 39 4.06 -0.69 0.89
C LEU A 39 4.43 -2.00 0.20
N GLN A 40 4.62 -2.00 -1.11
CA GLN A 40 5.05 -3.20 -1.84
C GLN A 40 6.45 -3.68 -1.44
N ASN A 41 7.30 -2.79 -0.91
CA ASN A 41 8.66 -3.13 -0.47
C ASN A 41 8.74 -3.54 1.02
N ARG A 42 7.61 -3.64 1.73
CA ARG A 42 7.56 -4.02 3.14
C ARG A 42 7.90 -5.49 3.36
N PRO A 43 8.50 -5.85 4.51
CA PRO A 43 8.60 -7.24 4.95
C PRO A 43 7.22 -7.88 5.07
N LYS A 44 7.04 -9.05 4.44
CA LYS A 44 5.77 -9.81 4.50
C LYS A 44 5.32 -10.11 5.94
N ALA A 45 6.27 -10.27 6.87
CA ALA A 45 5.97 -10.56 8.28
C ALA A 45 5.17 -9.45 8.97
N GLU A 46 5.42 -8.18 8.64
CA GLU A 46 4.68 -7.06 9.24
C GLU A 46 3.29 -6.90 8.65
N LEU A 47 3.14 -7.16 7.35
CA LEU A 47 1.83 -7.23 6.70
C LEU A 47 1.00 -8.39 7.27
N GLN A 48 1.63 -9.55 7.49
CA GLN A 48 0.99 -10.68 8.14
C GLN A 48 0.55 -10.35 9.57
N GLY A 49 1.39 -9.69 10.36
CA GLY A 49 1.01 -9.27 11.71
C GLY A 49 -0.19 -8.31 11.75
N LEU A 50 -0.34 -7.45 10.73
CA LEU A 50 -1.53 -6.61 10.60
C LEU A 50 -2.77 -7.44 10.26
N THR A 51 -2.64 -8.40 9.32
CA THR A 51 -3.71 -9.34 8.99
C THR A 51 -4.15 -10.12 10.21
N ASP A 52 -3.20 -10.68 10.97
CA ASP A 52 -3.49 -11.49 12.17
C ASP A 52 -4.21 -10.65 13.23
N ALA A 53 -3.81 -9.39 13.42
CA ALA A 53 -4.47 -8.48 14.37
C ALA A 53 -5.91 -8.14 13.97
N ILE A 54 -6.19 -8.01 12.66
CA ILE A 54 -7.56 -7.77 12.15
C ILE A 54 -8.39 -9.05 12.27
N ASP A 55 -7.82 -10.19 11.90
CA ASP A 55 -8.48 -11.49 11.93
C ASP A 55 -8.81 -11.91 13.36
N SER A 56 -7.97 -11.52 14.31
CA SER A 56 -8.20 -11.68 15.74
C SER A 56 -9.48 -11.00 16.24
N LEU A 57 -9.81 -9.82 15.68
CA LEU A 57 -11.07 -9.12 16.01
C LEU A 57 -12.29 -9.92 15.55
N THR A 58 -12.13 -10.72 14.49
CA THR A 58 -13.20 -11.54 13.92
C THR A 58 -13.34 -12.86 14.66
N ARG A 59 -12.21 -13.48 15.04
CA ARG A 59 -12.19 -14.78 15.74
C ARG A 59 -12.42 -14.69 17.24
N GLY A 60 -12.14 -13.55 17.86
CA GLY A 60 -12.24 -13.37 19.31
C GLY A 60 -11.17 -14.15 20.09
N ASP A 61 -10.05 -14.48 19.45
CA ASP A 61 -8.87 -15.12 20.05
C ASP A 61 -8.12 -14.19 21.04
N GLN A 62 -8.33 -12.88 20.94
CA GLN A 62 -7.89 -11.87 21.89
C GLN A 62 -8.97 -10.80 22.10
N CYS A 63 -8.89 -10.06 23.22
CA CYS A 63 -9.84 -8.97 23.45
C CYS A 63 -9.68 -7.85 22.42
N ALA A 64 -10.79 -7.21 22.05
CA ALA A 64 -10.81 -6.19 21.01
C ALA A 64 -9.80 -5.05 21.25
N LYS A 65 -9.57 -4.68 22.51
CA LYS A 65 -8.57 -3.68 22.89
C LYS A 65 -7.16 -4.07 22.45
N CYS A 66 -6.74 -5.31 22.72
CA CYS A 66 -5.40 -5.79 22.39
C CYS A 66 -5.21 -5.89 20.88
N ALA A 67 -6.19 -6.41 20.17
CA ALA A 67 -6.15 -6.52 18.70
C ALA A 67 -6.08 -5.14 18.02
N VAL A 68 -6.93 -4.19 18.43
CA VAL A 68 -6.88 -2.81 17.91
C VAL A 68 -5.54 -2.15 18.23
N GLN A 69 -5.00 -2.35 19.44
CA GLN A 69 -3.70 -1.78 19.83
C GLN A 69 -2.55 -2.39 19.03
N ALA A 70 -2.58 -3.69 18.73
CA ALA A 70 -1.60 -4.34 17.88
C ALA A 70 -1.62 -3.77 16.46
N ALA A 71 -2.80 -3.69 15.84
CA ALA A 71 -2.97 -3.10 14.51
C ALA A 71 -2.49 -1.63 14.47
N ALA A 72 -2.88 -0.83 15.48
CA ALA A 72 -2.48 0.57 15.58
C ALA A 72 -0.95 0.73 15.71
N THR A 73 -0.30 -0.11 16.50
CA THR A 73 1.17 -0.11 16.65
C THR A 73 1.85 -0.33 15.30
N ILE A 74 1.42 -1.33 14.53
CA ILE A 74 2.01 -1.65 13.23
C ILE A 74 1.84 -0.47 12.24
N ILE A 75 0.65 0.13 12.21
CA ILE A 75 0.36 1.30 11.37
C ILE A 75 1.22 2.51 11.77
N ILE A 76 1.38 2.77 13.07
CA ILE A 76 2.19 3.89 13.56
C ILE A 76 3.67 3.68 13.23
N SER A 77 4.19 2.47 13.43
CA SER A 77 5.57 2.12 13.06
C SER A 77 5.81 2.37 11.57
N PHE A 78 4.86 2.01 10.70
CA PHE A 78 4.93 2.33 9.27
C PHE A 78 5.02 3.82 9.00
N LEU A 79 4.19 4.64 9.63
CA LEU A 79 4.28 6.09 9.47
C LEU A 79 5.63 6.63 9.95
N GLN A 80 6.17 6.13 11.06
CA GLN A 80 7.48 6.55 11.58
C GLN A 80 8.63 6.19 10.63
N GLU A 81 8.60 4.99 10.06
CA GLU A 81 9.58 4.56 9.07
C GLU A 81 9.52 5.41 7.79
N LEU A 82 8.32 5.74 7.31
CA LEU A 82 8.16 6.69 6.20
C LEU A 82 8.76 8.05 6.52
N TYR A 83 8.51 8.57 7.73
CA TYR A 83 9.12 9.84 8.16
C TYR A 83 10.65 9.75 8.25
N THR A 84 11.20 8.60 8.62
CA THR A 84 12.64 8.36 8.78
C THR A 84 13.34 8.15 7.43
N ALA A 85 12.77 7.34 6.54
CA ALA A 85 13.22 7.18 5.16
C ALA A 85 13.28 8.54 4.44
N LYS A 86 12.31 9.41 4.72
CA LYS A 86 12.28 10.78 4.22
C LYS A 86 13.44 11.66 4.75
N LYS A 87 13.94 11.40 5.96
CA LYS A 87 15.03 12.18 6.59
C LYS A 87 16.41 11.70 6.14
N THR A 88 16.58 10.41 5.87
CA THR A 88 17.88 9.79 5.56
C THR A 88 18.39 10.00 4.14
N GLY A 89 17.64 10.72 3.29
CA GLY A 89 18.10 11.08 1.93
C GLY A 89 18.03 9.97 0.89
N LYS A 90 17.47 8.80 1.25
CA LYS A 90 17.26 7.65 0.34
C LYS A 90 16.20 7.88 -0.75
N ILE A 91 15.56 9.05 -0.76
CA ILE A 91 14.43 9.40 -1.63
C ILE A 91 14.75 10.75 -2.31
N SER A 92 14.49 10.87 -3.61
CA SER A 92 14.68 12.12 -4.36
C SER A 92 13.87 13.28 -3.75
N LYS A 93 14.25 14.53 -4.04
CA LYS A 93 13.53 15.71 -3.56
C LYS A 93 12.08 15.75 -4.08
N GLU A 94 11.84 15.35 -5.33
CA GLU A 94 10.49 15.27 -5.90
C GLU A 94 9.64 14.22 -5.17
N ASP A 95 10.12 12.98 -5.11
CA ASP A 95 9.45 11.86 -4.44
C ASP A 95 9.19 12.17 -2.95
N LYS A 96 10.13 12.84 -2.28
CA LYS A 96 9.99 13.29 -0.89
C LYS A 96 8.87 14.30 -0.71
N LYS A 97 8.65 15.19 -1.69
CA LYS A 97 7.56 16.17 -1.66
C LYS A 97 6.22 15.47 -1.92
N ALA A 98 6.16 14.60 -2.93
CA ALA A 98 4.97 13.84 -3.28
C ALA A 98 4.52 12.91 -2.15
N LEU A 99 5.45 12.12 -1.59
CA LEU A 99 5.18 11.25 -0.45
C LEU A 99 4.72 12.04 0.78
N LYS A 100 5.25 13.26 1.00
CA LYS A 100 4.78 14.12 2.10
C LYS A 100 3.34 14.57 1.88
N SER A 101 2.94 14.94 0.66
CA SER A 101 1.56 15.31 0.38
C SER A 101 0.62 14.12 0.52
N GLU A 102 1.02 12.93 0.03
CA GLU A 102 0.22 11.70 0.12
C GLU A 102 0.00 11.28 1.58
N VAL A 103 1.07 11.18 2.39
CA VAL A 103 0.97 10.87 3.82
C VAL A 103 0.10 11.91 4.55
N LYS A 104 0.26 13.19 4.22
CA LYS A 104 -0.56 14.26 4.83
C LYS A 104 -2.02 14.15 4.42
N GLY A 105 -2.30 13.77 3.17
CA GLY A 105 -3.64 13.50 2.65
C GLY A 105 -4.29 12.36 3.42
N LEU A 106 -3.59 11.23 3.55
CA LEU A 106 -4.04 10.06 4.28
C LEU A 106 -4.38 10.38 5.74
N VAL A 107 -3.47 11.04 6.47
CA VAL A 107 -3.70 11.42 7.89
C VAL A 107 -4.87 12.39 8.02
N LYS A 108 -5.05 13.32 7.06
CA LYS A 108 -6.19 14.23 7.05
C LYS A 108 -7.51 13.50 6.79
N GLY A 109 -7.53 12.55 5.86
CA GLY A 109 -8.68 11.70 5.57
C GLY A 109 -9.14 10.96 6.82
N ILE A 110 -8.23 10.19 7.43
CA ILE A 110 -8.48 9.44 8.68
C ILE A 110 -9.01 10.38 9.78
N LYS A 111 -8.41 11.56 9.96
CA LYS A 111 -8.87 12.54 10.96
C LYS A 111 -10.27 13.07 10.64
N GLY A 112 -10.59 13.26 9.37
CA GLY A 112 -11.92 13.63 8.89
C GLY A 112 -12.95 12.57 9.26
N ASP A 113 -12.66 11.32 8.93
CA ASP A 113 -13.55 10.18 9.22
C ASP A 113 -13.79 10.01 10.71
N VAL A 114 -12.73 10.08 11.53
CA VAL A 114 -12.85 10.01 13.00
C VAL A 114 -13.72 11.14 13.54
N LYS A 115 -13.62 12.36 12.98
CA LYS A 115 -14.48 13.48 13.40
C LYS A 115 -15.94 13.25 13.03
N ILE A 116 -16.21 12.72 11.84
CA ILE A 116 -17.57 12.41 11.37
C ILE A 116 -18.18 11.34 12.28
N ARG A 117 -17.49 10.21 12.44
CA ARG A 117 -17.88 9.11 13.36
C ARG A 117 -18.13 9.60 14.78
N LYS A 118 -17.26 10.47 15.31
CA LYS A 118 -17.43 11.06 16.65
C LYS A 118 -18.68 11.92 16.77
N LYS A 119 -19.06 12.65 15.71
CA LYS A 119 -20.31 13.44 15.69
C LYS A 119 -21.52 12.52 15.66
N GLU A 120 -21.48 11.44 14.88
CA GLU A 120 -22.55 10.43 14.82
C GLU A 120 -22.79 9.80 16.20
N ILE A 121 -21.73 9.39 16.90
CA ILE A 121 -21.82 8.79 18.24
C ILE A 121 -22.36 9.79 19.28
N LYS A 122 -22.04 11.08 19.15
CA LYS A 122 -22.53 12.13 20.06
C LYS A 122 -23.96 12.60 19.77
N GLY A 123 -24.47 12.28 18.58
CA GLY A 123 -25.82 12.62 18.14
C GLY A 123 -26.84 11.50 18.41
N GLN A 124 -26.37 10.31 18.81
CA GLN A 124 -27.17 9.28 19.49
C GLN A 124 -27.17 9.55 21.01
#